data_AF-A0ABD0KDZ4-F1
#
_entry.id   AF-A0ABD0KDZ4-F1
#
_cell.length_a   1.000
_cell.length_b   1.000
_cell.length_c   1.000
_cell.angle_alpha   90.00
_cell.angle_beta   90.00
_cell.angle_gamma   90.00
#
_symmetry.space_group_name_H-M   'P 1'
#
loop_
_entity.id
_entity.type
_entity.pdbx_description
1 polymer ?
#
loop_
_entity_poly.entity_id
_entity_poly.type
_entity_poly.pdbx_seq_one_letter_code
_entity_poly.pdbx_strand_id
1 'polypeptide(L)'
;GSGAALETDLVAATLEVCATEVWRTVEVQIGLKLRYTACRRLQLEFIRERMATRHVELKDKFGNDICFGHGGDILCPVYVENRDWRQHLRDLKDADLKSSDVIIAGYPKTGTHWTIEIVHMLMRNTTEYDQESELPGFFDFTPQEKGSNPPDSPPRLFSTHLMLHHLPRQVWEKKVKVVYLLRNPKDVWVSLYHQTNKHRGPLGYEGTWNQFFSLMISFG
;
A
#
# COMPACT_ATOMS: atom_id res chain seq x y z
N GLY A 1 -7.19 17.37 43.80
CA GLY A 1 -7.13 17.67 42.35
C GLY A 1 -5.69 17.65 41.86
N SER A 2 -5.13 16.45 41.65
CA SER A 2 -3.74 16.29 41.18
C SER A 2 -3.54 15.17 40.15
N GLY A 3 -4.61 14.46 39.74
CA GLY A 3 -4.53 13.35 38.77
C GLY A 3 -4.54 13.79 37.30
N ALA A 4 -5.25 14.88 36.97
CA ALA A 4 -5.43 15.31 35.58
C ALA A 4 -4.17 15.91 34.93
N ALA A 5 -3.24 16.46 35.72
CA ALA A 5 -2.00 17.06 35.20
C ALA A 5 -0.95 16.01 34.80
N LEU A 6 -0.87 14.89 35.54
CA LEU A 6 0.05 13.78 35.24
C LEU A 6 -0.35 13.01 33.98
N GLU A 7 -1.65 12.93 33.70
CA GLU A 7 -2.19 12.22 32.53
C GLU A 7 -1.99 13.04 31.23
N THR A 8 -2.09 14.38 31.31
CA THR A 8 -1.76 15.27 30.20
C THR A 8 -0.28 15.28 29.86
N ASP A 9 0.60 15.15 30.85
CA ASP A 9 2.06 15.13 30.65
C ASP A 9 2.52 13.81 30.00
N LEU A 10 1.88 12.67 30.32
CA LEU A 10 2.19 11.39 29.70
C LEU A 10 1.73 11.33 28.23
N VAL A 11 0.57 11.90 27.92
CA VAL A 11 0.04 12.02 26.55
C VAL A 11 0.90 12.98 25.72
N ALA A 12 1.32 14.11 26.31
CA ALA A 12 2.22 15.05 25.64
C ALA A 12 3.60 14.43 25.37
N ALA A 13 4.19 13.70 26.33
CA ALA A 13 5.45 12.99 26.14
C ALA A 13 5.34 11.87 25.10
N THR A 14 4.20 11.16 25.06
CA THR A 14 3.93 10.13 24.02
C THR A 14 3.76 10.76 22.65
N LEU A 15 3.12 11.92 22.54
CA LEU A 15 2.98 12.68 21.30
C LEU A 15 4.31 13.27 20.83
N GLU A 16 5.18 13.68 21.75
CA GLU A 16 6.50 14.23 21.44
C GLU A 16 7.51 13.15 21.01
N VAL A 17 7.47 11.96 21.63
CA VAL A 17 8.21 10.76 21.20
C VAL A 17 7.69 10.26 19.86
N CYS A 18 6.37 10.17 19.67
CA CYS A 18 5.78 9.87 18.36
C CYS A 18 6.16 10.92 17.33
N ALA A 19 6.16 12.22 17.66
CA ALA A 19 6.58 13.27 16.73
C ALA A 19 8.07 13.13 16.37
N THR A 20 8.96 12.83 17.32
CA THR A 20 10.39 12.65 17.03
C THR A 20 10.69 11.36 16.25
N GLU A 21 9.98 10.27 16.50
CA GLU A 21 10.08 9.04 15.69
C GLU A 21 9.43 9.21 14.31
N VAL A 22 8.34 9.97 14.21
CA VAL A 22 7.73 10.38 12.93
C VAL A 22 8.68 11.31 12.19
N TRP A 23 9.35 12.27 12.83
CA TRP A 23 10.34 13.13 12.20
C TRP A 23 11.57 12.35 11.74
N ARG A 24 12.07 11.37 12.52
CA ARG A 24 13.12 10.45 12.06
C ARG A 24 12.66 9.53 10.94
N THR A 25 11.39 9.11 10.94
CA THR A 25 10.78 8.32 9.87
C THR A 25 10.57 9.17 8.62
N VAL A 26 10.26 10.46 8.77
CA VAL A 26 10.14 11.46 7.70
C VAL A 26 11.51 11.81 7.15
N GLU A 27 12.56 11.95 7.97
CA GLU A 27 13.95 12.13 7.51
C GLU A 27 14.48 10.88 6.81
N VAL A 28 14.17 9.68 7.32
CA VAL A 28 14.43 8.42 6.62
C VAL A 28 13.60 8.35 5.34
N GLN A 29 12.35 8.83 5.31
CA GLN A 29 11.52 8.90 4.11
C GLN A 29 11.98 9.96 3.11
N ILE A 30 12.57 11.07 3.54
CA ILE A 30 13.16 12.11 2.68
C ILE A 30 14.53 11.65 2.16
N GLY A 31 15.31 10.96 2.99
CA GLY A 31 16.55 10.29 2.61
C GLY A 31 16.31 9.10 1.67
N LEU A 32 15.25 8.33 1.91
CA LEU A 32 14.67 7.37 0.96
C LEU A 32 14.27 8.15 -0.28
N LYS A 33 13.46 9.22 -0.23
CA LYS A 33 13.03 10.01 -1.41
C LYS A 33 14.19 10.48 -2.30
N LEU A 34 15.33 10.88 -1.72
CA LEU A 34 16.55 11.28 -2.45
C LEU A 34 17.27 10.09 -3.10
N ARG A 35 17.36 8.94 -2.41
CA ARG A 35 17.90 7.68 -2.97
C ARG A 35 16.95 7.04 -3.97
N TYR A 36 15.65 7.05 -3.66
CA TYR A 36 14.51 6.74 -4.52
C TYR A 36 14.58 7.58 -5.78
N THR A 37 14.93 8.86 -5.79
CA THR A 37 15.04 9.62 -7.06
C THR A 37 16.19 9.17 -7.96
N ALA A 38 17.31 8.72 -7.39
CA ALA A 38 18.45 8.21 -8.16
C ALA A 38 18.22 6.75 -8.63
N CYS A 39 17.69 5.89 -7.75
CA CYS A 39 17.24 4.54 -8.08
C CYS A 39 16.07 4.57 -9.06
N ARG A 40 15.13 5.51 -8.92
CA ARG A 40 14.03 5.79 -9.86
C ARG A 40 14.54 6.24 -11.21
N ARG A 41 15.67 6.96 -11.32
CA ARG A 41 16.21 7.30 -12.65
C ARG A 41 16.71 6.06 -13.38
N LEU A 42 17.48 5.20 -12.70
CA LEU A 42 17.96 3.92 -13.25
C LEU A 42 16.83 2.91 -13.48
N GLN A 43 15.87 2.83 -12.56
CA GLN A 43 14.64 2.04 -12.72
C GLN A 43 13.80 2.56 -13.88
N LEU A 44 13.60 3.87 -14.03
CA LEU A 44 12.82 4.43 -15.13
C LEU A 44 13.53 4.27 -16.48
N GLU A 45 14.86 4.33 -16.54
CA GLU A 45 15.63 4.03 -17.75
C GLU A 45 15.51 2.54 -18.12
N PHE A 46 15.66 1.64 -17.14
CA PHE A 46 15.46 0.20 -17.30
C PHE A 46 14.01 -0.17 -17.68
N ILE A 47 13.02 0.51 -17.09
CA ILE A 47 11.58 0.37 -17.38
C ILE A 47 11.25 0.94 -18.77
N ARG A 48 11.91 2.03 -19.20
CA ARG A 48 11.71 2.65 -20.52
C ARG A 48 12.12 1.71 -21.67
N GLU A 49 13.18 0.93 -21.51
CA GLU A 49 13.62 -0.04 -22.53
C GLU A 49 12.68 -1.25 -22.66
N ARG A 50 11.88 -1.55 -21.63
CA ARG A 50 10.96 -2.70 -21.58
C ARG A 50 9.48 -2.32 -21.71
N MET A 51 9.16 -1.14 -22.26
CA MET A 51 7.79 -0.61 -22.30
C MET A 51 6.77 -1.45 -23.11
N ALA A 52 7.19 -2.43 -23.89
CA ALA A 52 6.30 -3.31 -24.66
C ALA A 52 5.73 -4.50 -23.86
N THR A 53 6.28 -4.84 -22.70
CA THR A 53 5.87 -6.03 -21.94
C THR A 53 4.82 -5.71 -20.88
N ARG A 54 3.85 -6.62 -20.69
CA ARG A 54 2.82 -6.53 -19.62
C ARG A 54 3.40 -6.78 -18.23
N HIS A 55 4.53 -7.47 -18.17
CA HIS A 55 5.25 -7.80 -16.95
C HIS A 55 6.68 -7.26 -17.03
N VAL A 56 7.24 -6.94 -15.87
CA VAL A 56 8.65 -6.59 -15.67
C VAL A 56 9.27 -7.70 -14.84
N GLU A 57 10.19 -8.43 -15.46
CA GLU A 57 11.05 -9.40 -14.77
C GLU A 57 12.36 -8.71 -14.42
N LEU A 58 12.66 -8.62 -13.13
CA LEU A 58 13.92 -8.09 -12.64
C LEU A 58 14.75 -9.25 -12.11
N LYS A 59 16.07 -9.17 -12.31
CA LYS A 59 17.02 -10.04 -11.62
C LYS A 59 17.66 -9.26 -10.48
N ASP A 60 17.69 -9.87 -9.30
CA ASP A 60 18.51 -9.33 -8.22
C ASP A 60 20.01 -9.52 -8.55
N LYS A 61 20.88 -8.91 -7.73
CA LYS A 61 22.34 -9.03 -7.89
C LYS A 61 22.89 -10.45 -7.65
N PHE A 62 22.04 -11.38 -7.23
CA PHE A 62 22.36 -12.77 -6.96
C PHE A 62 21.80 -13.72 -8.04
N GLY A 63 21.10 -13.19 -9.05
CA GLY A 63 20.52 -13.96 -10.15
C GLY A 63 19.09 -14.46 -9.92
N ASN A 64 18.47 -14.15 -8.78
CA ASN A 64 17.08 -14.52 -8.51
C ASN A 64 16.12 -13.64 -9.30
N ASP A 65 15.06 -14.25 -9.83
CA ASP A 65 14.01 -13.55 -10.54
C ASP A 65 12.97 -12.95 -9.59
N ILE A 66 12.46 -11.77 -9.95
CA ILE A 66 11.30 -11.16 -9.34
C ILE A 66 10.41 -10.56 -10.43
N CYS A 67 9.13 -10.91 -10.38
CA CYS A 67 8.17 -10.55 -11.42
C CYS A 67 7.17 -9.53 -10.90
N PHE A 68 6.90 -8.51 -11.71
CA PHE A 68 5.89 -7.49 -11.45
C PHE A 68 5.01 -7.25 -12.68
N GLY A 69 3.76 -6.86 -12.46
CA GLY A 69 2.92 -6.22 -13.46
C GLY A 69 3.41 -4.81 -13.78
N HIS A 70 3.46 -4.46 -15.07
CA HIS A 70 3.97 -3.17 -15.52
C HIS A 70 2.90 -2.07 -15.47
N GLY A 71 2.84 -1.30 -14.38
CA GLY A 71 1.93 -0.15 -14.24
C GLY A 71 2.46 1.18 -14.79
N GLY A 72 3.75 1.25 -15.16
CA GLY A 72 4.40 2.51 -15.54
C GLY A 72 5.48 2.81 -14.50
N ASP A 73 5.25 3.85 -13.70
CA ASP A 73 6.02 4.16 -12.50
C ASP A 73 5.61 3.33 -11.28
N ILE A 74 4.59 2.47 -11.42
CA ILE A 74 4.11 1.54 -10.39
C ILE A 74 4.47 0.11 -10.81
N LEU A 75 5.06 -0.65 -9.89
CA LEU A 75 5.26 -2.09 -10.00
C LEU A 75 4.16 -2.79 -9.22
N CYS A 76 3.27 -3.48 -9.93
CA CYS A 76 2.15 -4.18 -9.31
C CYS A 76 2.53 -5.66 -9.06
N PRO A 77 2.06 -6.27 -7.97
CA PRO A 77 2.19 -7.72 -7.81
C PRO A 77 1.38 -8.47 -8.89
N VAL A 78 1.88 -9.62 -9.38
CA VAL A 78 1.31 -10.39 -10.51
C VAL A 78 0.06 -11.21 -10.12
N TYR A 79 -0.72 -10.76 -9.13
CA TYR A 79 -1.88 -11.52 -8.61
C TYR A 79 -2.96 -11.84 -9.67
N VAL A 80 -2.95 -11.13 -10.79
CA VAL A 80 -3.93 -11.32 -11.88
C VAL A 80 -3.15 -11.46 -13.17
N GLU A 81 -2.92 -12.70 -13.58
CA GLU A 81 -2.32 -13.00 -14.88
C GLU A 81 -3.12 -12.31 -16.00
N ASN A 82 -2.43 -11.75 -17.00
CA ASN A 82 -2.98 -11.12 -18.21
C ASN A 82 -3.66 -9.74 -18.12
N ARG A 83 -3.65 -9.02 -17.00
CA ARG A 83 -4.17 -7.63 -16.96
C ARG A 83 -3.19 -6.62 -17.56
N ASP A 84 -3.67 -5.70 -18.40
CA ASP A 84 -2.93 -4.47 -18.74
C ASP A 84 -2.99 -3.50 -17.56
N TRP A 85 -1.94 -3.54 -16.74
CA TRP A 85 -1.80 -2.68 -15.56
C TRP A 85 -1.81 -1.19 -15.87
N ARG A 86 -1.31 -0.77 -17.04
CA ARG A 86 -1.35 0.64 -17.42
C ARG A 86 -2.78 1.08 -17.71
N GLN A 87 -3.53 0.27 -18.44
CA GLN A 87 -4.94 0.56 -18.68
C GLN A 87 -5.73 0.55 -17.38
N HIS A 88 -5.52 -0.46 -16.55
CA HIS A 88 -6.20 -0.57 -15.26
C HIS A 88 -5.96 0.64 -14.35
N LEU A 89 -4.71 1.12 -14.25
CA LEU A 89 -4.37 2.32 -13.48
C LEU A 89 -4.93 3.61 -14.11
N ARG A 90 -5.16 3.65 -15.43
CA ARG A 90 -5.89 4.76 -16.06
C ARG A 90 -7.36 4.73 -15.66
N ASP A 91 -8.02 3.58 -15.78
CA ASP A 91 -9.43 3.43 -15.43
C ASP A 91 -9.67 3.74 -13.93
N LEU A 92 -8.73 3.34 -13.07
CA LEU A 92 -8.77 3.65 -11.65
C LEU A 92 -8.70 5.15 -11.35
N LYS A 93 -8.02 5.96 -12.17
CA LYS A 93 -8.01 7.41 -11.95
C LYS A 93 -9.38 8.05 -12.09
N ASP A 94 -10.24 7.43 -12.89
CA ASP A 94 -11.60 7.88 -13.19
C ASP A 94 -12.66 7.15 -12.35
N ALA A 95 -12.24 6.41 -11.31
CA ALA A 95 -13.15 5.70 -10.41
C ALA A 95 -14.20 6.63 -9.78
N ASP A 96 -15.45 6.15 -9.73
CA ASP A 96 -16.57 6.90 -9.17
C ASP A 96 -16.67 6.74 -7.65
N LEU A 97 -16.11 7.75 -6.96
CA LEU A 97 -16.11 7.87 -5.51
C LEU A 97 -17.21 8.81 -5.02
N LYS A 98 -17.74 8.57 -3.83
CA LYS A 98 -18.67 9.44 -3.11
C LYS A 98 -17.91 10.15 -1.98
N SER A 99 -18.35 11.34 -1.59
CA SER A 99 -17.75 12.08 -0.46
C SER A 99 -17.87 11.33 0.88
N SER A 100 -18.82 10.40 0.99
CA SER A 100 -19.01 9.52 2.15
C SER A 100 -18.05 8.33 2.19
N ASP A 101 -17.29 8.08 1.14
CA ASP A 101 -16.41 6.91 1.06
C ASP A 101 -15.20 7.04 1.98
N VAL A 102 -14.64 5.90 2.37
CA VAL A 102 -13.42 5.78 3.15
C VAL A 102 -12.44 4.89 2.42
N ILE A 103 -11.19 5.34 2.27
CA ILE A 103 -10.12 4.59 1.62
C ILE A 103 -9.05 4.28 2.65
N ILE A 104 -8.72 3.01 2.83
CA ILE A 104 -7.55 2.55 3.57
C ILE A 104 -6.40 2.40 2.58
N ALA A 105 -5.38 3.23 2.69
CA ALA A 105 -4.22 3.23 1.80
C ALA A 105 -2.95 2.87 2.58
N GLY A 106 -2.06 2.07 2.00
CA GLY A 106 -0.76 1.82 2.62
C GLY A 106 0.03 0.74 1.94
N TYR A 107 1.35 0.71 2.16
CA TYR A 107 2.22 -0.28 1.53
C TYR A 107 1.80 -1.72 1.91
N PRO A 108 1.98 -2.74 1.05
CA PRO A 108 1.66 -4.12 1.39
C PRO A 108 2.27 -4.53 2.74
N LYS A 109 1.52 -5.31 3.55
CA LYS A 109 1.92 -5.79 4.89
C LYS A 109 2.00 -4.75 6.02
N THR A 110 1.52 -3.53 5.79
CA THR A 110 1.41 -2.50 6.85
C THR A 110 0.30 -2.75 7.85
N GLY A 111 -0.59 -3.73 7.63
CA GLY A 111 -1.69 -4.06 8.55
C GLY A 111 -3.09 -3.86 7.98
N THR A 112 -3.22 -3.74 6.65
CA THR A 112 -4.49 -3.42 5.97
C THR A 112 -5.67 -4.27 6.42
N HIS A 113 -5.53 -5.59 6.55
CA HIS A 113 -6.63 -6.45 7.00
C HIS A 113 -7.15 -6.10 8.40
N TRP A 114 -6.26 -5.81 9.35
CA TRP A 114 -6.66 -5.43 10.70
C TRP A 114 -7.35 -4.07 10.72
N THR A 115 -6.83 -3.11 9.96
CA THR A 115 -7.45 -1.78 9.85
C THR A 115 -8.80 -1.83 9.15
N ILE A 116 -8.93 -2.65 8.10
CA ILE A 116 -10.21 -2.87 7.42
C ILE A 116 -11.27 -3.27 8.44
N GLU A 117 -10.97 -4.28 9.27
CA GLU A 117 -11.93 -4.76 10.27
C GLU A 117 -12.29 -3.68 11.30
N ILE A 118 -11.29 -2.97 11.84
CA ILE A 118 -11.52 -1.90 12.81
C ILE A 118 -12.40 -0.79 12.22
N VAL A 119 -12.09 -0.34 11.00
CA VAL A 119 -12.85 0.73 10.34
C VAL A 119 -14.26 0.25 9.99
N HIS A 120 -14.40 -1.00 9.59
CA HIS A 120 -15.67 -1.63 9.28
C HIS A 120 -16.58 -1.72 10.53
N MET A 121 -16.04 -2.14 11.67
CA MET A 121 -16.72 -2.11 12.98
C MET A 121 -17.17 -0.70 13.36
N LEU A 122 -16.29 0.31 13.19
CA LEU A 122 -16.61 1.71 13.46
C LEU A 122 -17.72 2.24 12.55
N MET A 123 -17.73 1.87 11.26
CA MET A 123 -18.76 2.27 10.30
C MET A 123 -20.13 1.66 10.61
N ARG A 124 -20.15 0.44 11.16
CA ARG A 124 -21.36 -0.27 11.58
C ARG A 124 -21.78 0.05 13.02
N ASN A 125 -20.97 0.81 13.75
CA ASN A 125 -21.16 1.10 15.18
C ASN A 125 -21.34 -0.17 16.01
N THR A 126 -20.48 -1.16 15.79
CA THR A 126 -20.46 -2.44 16.50
C THR A 126 -19.05 -2.78 16.95
N THR A 127 -18.94 -3.66 17.94
CA THR A 127 -17.68 -4.31 18.35
C THR A 127 -17.65 -5.79 17.99
N GLU A 128 -18.71 -6.28 17.33
CA GLU A 128 -18.83 -7.67 16.93
C GLU A 128 -18.02 -7.94 15.66
N TYR A 129 -17.21 -8.98 15.69
CA TYR A 129 -16.48 -9.45 14.53
C TYR A 129 -17.41 -10.25 13.63
N ASP A 130 -17.58 -9.77 12.41
CA ASP A 130 -18.39 -10.43 11.40
C ASP A 130 -17.51 -11.36 10.56
N GLN A 131 -17.52 -12.64 10.92
CA GLN A 131 -16.77 -13.69 10.21
C GLN A 131 -17.21 -13.89 8.76
N GLU A 132 -18.44 -13.51 8.43
CA GLU A 132 -19.02 -13.68 7.10
C GLU A 132 -18.89 -12.41 6.25
N SER A 133 -18.36 -11.31 6.82
CA SER A 133 -18.17 -10.09 6.05
C SER A 133 -17.11 -10.30 4.97
N GLU A 134 -17.49 -10.07 3.73
CA GLU A 134 -16.54 -10.00 2.64
C GLU A 134 -15.67 -8.76 2.84
N LEU A 135 -14.37 -8.98 3.01
CA LEU A 135 -13.41 -7.87 3.06
C LEU A 135 -13.54 -7.05 1.77
N PRO A 136 -13.61 -5.70 1.87
CA PRO A 136 -13.69 -4.85 0.69
C PRO A 136 -12.53 -5.16 -0.26
N GLY A 137 -12.89 -5.47 -1.50
CA GLY A 137 -11.94 -5.70 -2.57
C GLY A 137 -10.94 -4.55 -2.67
N PHE A 138 -9.68 -4.88 -2.91
CA PHE A 138 -8.65 -3.88 -3.11
C PHE A 138 -8.89 -3.15 -4.43
N PHE A 139 -8.92 -1.82 -4.38
CA PHE A 139 -9.08 -0.93 -5.53
C PHE A 139 -8.12 -1.24 -6.67
N ASP A 140 -6.91 -1.67 -6.31
CA ASP A 140 -5.82 -1.97 -7.23
C ASP A 140 -6.04 -3.27 -8.01
N PHE A 141 -6.97 -4.13 -7.57
CA PHE A 141 -7.25 -5.43 -8.18
C PHE A 141 -8.66 -5.49 -8.76
N THR A 142 -9.58 -4.65 -8.29
CA THR A 142 -10.96 -4.61 -8.76
C THR A 142 -11.07 -3.86 -10.10
N PRO A 143 -11.56 -4.48 -11.18
CA PRO A 143 -11.87 -3.78 -12.43
C PRO A 143 -12.75 -2.56 -12.15
N GLN A 144 -12.58 -1.47 -12.88
CA GLN A 144 -13.31 -0.21 -12.61
C GLN A 144 -14.55 -0.07 -13.52
N GLU A 145 -15.26 -1.18 -13.68
CA GLU A 145 -16.50 -1.27 -14.46
C GLU A 145 -17.70 -0.86 -13.59
N LYS A 146 -18.81 -0.47 -14.23
CA LYS A 146 -20.00 -0.05 -13.52
C LYS A 146 -20.56 -1.21 -12.67
N GLY A 147 -20.58 -1.04 -11.35
CA GLY A 147 -21.04 -2.07 -10.40
C GLY A 147 -19.93 -2.91 -9.75
N SER A 148 -18.65 -2.63 -10.04
CA SER A 148 -17.53 -3.30 -9.40
C SER A 148 -17.17 -2.74 -8.01
N ASN A 149 -17.62 -1.53 -7.71
CA ASN A 149 -17.48 -0.93 -6.40
C ASN A 149 -18.35 -1.68 -5.36
N PRO A 150 -18.00 -1.65 -4.07
CA PRO A 150 -18.83 -2.17 -2.99
C PRO A 150 -20.27 -1.65 -3.11
N PRO A 151 -21.24 -2.44 -2.60
CA PRO A 151 -22.66 -2.11 -2.65
C PRO A 151 -22.92 -0.64 -2.32
N ASP A 152 -23.89 -0.04 -3.01
CA ASP A 152 -24.11 1.40 -3.00
C ASP A 152 -24.52 2.00 -1.64
N SER A 153 -24.73 1.16 -0.62
CA SER A 153 -25.03 1.55 0.76
C SER A 153 -23.82 2.25 1.41
N PRO A 154 -23.90 3.55 1.71
CA PRO A 154 -22.82 4.29 2.35
C PRO A 154 -22.75 4.01 3.86
N PRO A 155 -21.56 4.18 4.47
CA PRO A 155 -20.31 4.53 3.81
C PRO A 155 -19.65 3.28 3.17
N ARG A 156 -19.06 3.45 1.98
CA ARG A 156 -18.31 2.37 1.32
C ARG A 156 -16.86 2.39 1.80
N LEU A 157 -16.32 1.21 2.09
CA LEU A 157 -14.93 1.04 2.48
C LEU A 157 -14.14 0.48 1.30
N PHE A 158 -13.00 1.09 1.01
CA PHE A 158 -12.06 0.64 -0.02
C PHE A 158 -10.69 0.43 0.59
N SER A 159 -9.89 -0.45 -0.01
CA SER A 159 -8.50 -0.67 0.38
C SER A 159 -7.57 -0.57 -0.83
N THR A 160 -6.36 -0.04 -0.65
CA THR A 160 -5.39 0.16 -1.74
C THR A 160 -3.95 0.14 -1.22
N HIS A 161 -3.05 -0.37 -2.05
CA HIS A 161 -1.60 -0.33 -1.89
C HIS A 161 -0.92 0.74 -2.76
N LEU A 162 -1.70 1.53 -3.52
CA LEU A 162 -1.19 2.64 -4.29
C LEU A 162 -0.68 3.76 -3.39
N MET A 163 0.31 4.49 -3.90
CA MET A 163 0.77 5.71 -3.26
C MET A 163 -0.31 6.79 -3.36
N LEU A 164 -0.34 7.72 -2.40
CA LEU A 164 -1.35 8.79 -2.34
C LEU A 164 -1.52 9.58 -3.66
N HIS A 165 -0.43 9.78 -4.41
CA HIS A 165 -0.46 10.53 -5.67
C HIS A 165 -0.98 9.71 -6.88
N HIS A 166 -1.15 8.40 -6.72
CA HIS A 166 -1.76 7.51 -7.72
C HIS A 166 -3.24 7.22 -7.44
N LEU A 167 -3.78 7.72 -6.32
CA LEU A 167 -5.20 7.60 -6.01
C LEU A 167 -6.09 8.33 -7.04
N PRO A 168 -7.37 7.94 -7.18
CA PRO A 168 -8.30 8.60 -8.08
C PRO A 168 -8.40 10.10 -7.82
N ARG A 169 -8.58 10.91 -8.89
CA ARG A 169 -8.62 12.37 -8.77
C ARG A 169 -9.76 12.84 -7.85
N GLN A 170 -10.86 12.08 -7.86
CA GLN A 170 -12.04 12.33 -7.04
C GLN A 170 -11.77 12.30 -5.54
N VAL A 171 -10.71 11.64 -5.08
CA VAL A 171 -10.31 11.66 -3.65
C VAL A 171 -10.12 13.10 -3.18
N TRP A 172 -9.44 13.91 -4.01
CA TRP A 172 -9.15 15.31 -3.70
C TRP A 172 -10.33 16.22 -4.01
N GLU A 173 -11.02 16.01 -5.14
CA GLU A 173 -12.17 16.84 -5.55
C GLU A 173 -13.35 16.72 -4.57
N LYS A 174 -13.68 15.49 -4.14
CA LYS A 174 -14.82 15.19 -3.28
C LYS A 174 -14.44 15.13 -1.79
N LYS A 175 -13.16 15.36 -1.44
CA LYS A 175 -12.61 15.29 -0.08
C LYS A 175 -12.93 13.95 0.61
N VAL A 176 -12.71 12.86 -0.10
CA VAL A 176 -12.89 11.49 0.40
C VAL A 176 -11.94 11.24 1.57
N LYS A 177 -12.39 10.51 2.59
CA LYS A 177 -11.56 10.23 3.77
C LYS A 177 -10.52 9.16 3.42
N VAL A 178 -9.26 9.42 3.76
CA VAL A 178 -8.15 8.47 3.55
C VAL A 178 -7.49 8.14 4.89
N VAL A 179 -7.46 6.85 5.24
CA VAL A 179 -6.71 6.30 6.37
C VAL A 179 -5.41 5.74 5.82
N TYR A 180 -4.30 6.43 6.05
CA TYR A 180 -2.99 6.01 5.53
C TYR A 180 -2.20 5.21 6.57
N LEU A 181 -1.77 4.00 6.19
CA LEU A 181 -1.08 3.07 7.06
C LEU A 181 0.43 3.12 6.88
N LEU A 182 1.12 3.26 8.00
CA LEU A 182 2.57 3.24 8.11
C LEU A 182 2.99 2.13 9.07
N ARG A 183 4.06 1.43 8.72
CA ARG A 183 4.69 0.41 9.56
C ARG A 183 6.19 0.45 9.31
N ASN A 184 6.99 0.12 10.32
CA ASN A 184 8.43 0.02 10.19
C ASN A 184 8.80 -0.86 8.96
N PRO A 185 9.59 -0.35 8.01
CA PRO A 185 9.91 -1.07 6.77
C PRO A 185 10.61 -2.41 7.04
N LYS A 186 11.37 -2.54 8.12
CA LYS A 186 12.02 -3.81 8.50
C LYS A 186 10.98 -4.89 8.78
N ASP A 187 9.95 -4.57 9.56
CA ASP A 187 8.86 -5.50 9.90
C ASP A 187 8.00 -5.83 8.67
N VAL A 188 7.74 -4.81 7.85
CA VAL A 188 7.02 -4.95 6.58
C VAL A 188 7.73 -5.95 5.68
N TRP A 189 9.05 -5.82 5.50
CA TRP A 189 9.81 -6.70 4.60
C TRP A 189 9.90 -8.13 5.13
N VAL A 190 10.06 -8.34 6.44
CA VAL A 190 9.98 -9.69 7.04
C VAL A 190 8.63 -10.32 6.73
N SER A 191 7.55 -9.57 6.94
CA SER A 191 6.19 -10.06 6.65
C SER A 191 5.98 -10.34 5.15
N LEU A 192 6.53 -9.50 4.28
CA LEU A 192 6.41 -9.64 2.82
C LEU A 192 7.20 -10.84 2.31
N TYR A 193 8.42 -11.06 2.80
CA TYR A 193 9.23 -12.24 2.47
C TYR A 193 8.51 -13.53 2.86
N HIS A 194 7.96 -13.59 4.08
CA HIS A 194 7.23 -14.79 4.51
C HIS A 194 5.94 -15.01 3.74
N GLN A 195 5.21 -13.96 3.34
CA GLN A 195 4.04 -14.11 2.48
C GLN A 195 4.45 -14.64 1.10
N THR A 196 5.50 -14.05 0.52
CA THR A 196 5.99 -14.40 -0.82
C THR A 196 6.52 -15.84 -0.86
N ASN A 197 7.28 -16.27 0.14
CA ASN A 197 7.92 -17.59 0.10
C ASN A 197 7.00 -18.73 0.55
N LYS A 198 6.07 -18.51 1.50
CA LYS A 198 5.19 -19.59 2.00
C LYS A 198 4.03 -19.92 1.06
N HIS A 199 3.62 -19.00 0.20
CA HIS A 199 2.41 -19.14 -0.61
C HIS A 199 2.65 -19.06 -2.12
N ARG A 200 3.90 -19.17 -2.60
CA ARG A 200 4.29 -18.75 -3.97
C ARG A 200 3.66 -17.39 -4.28
N GLY A 201 3.93 -16.42 -3.41
CA GLY A 201 3.31 -15.10 -3.50
C GLY A 201 3.65 -14.42 -4.83
N PRO A 202 2.97 -13.31 -5.12
CA PRO A 202 2.77 -12.77 -6.47
C PRO A 202 4.05 -12.27 -7.16
N LEU A 203 5.18 -12.29 -6.45
CA LEU A 203 6.47 -11.81 -6.93
C LEU A 203 7.35 -12.94 -7.46
N GLY A 204 7.00 -14.21 -7.19
CA GLY A 204 7.75 -15.38 -7.68
C GLY A 204 9.20 -15.46 -7.17
N TYR A 205 9.52 -14.76 -6.08
CA TYR A 205 10.90 -14.66 -5.59
C TYR A 205 11.32 -15.91 -4.80
N GLU A 206 12.39 -16.58 -5.23
CA GLU A 206 12.88 -17.82 -4.63
C GLU A 206 14.18 -17.66 -3.80
N GLY A 207 14.71 -16.44 -3.71
CA GLY A 207 15.94 -16.17 -2.97
C GLY A 207 15.78 -16.27 -1.45
N THR A 208 16.92 -16.31 -0.76
CA THR A 208 17.00 -16.29 0.71
C THR A 208 16.59 -14.94 1.31
N TRP A 209 16.33 -14.90 2.62
CA TRP A 209 15.99 -13.66 3.35
C TRP A 209 17.05 -12.58 3.17
N ASN A 210 18.34 -12.92 3.26
CA ASN A 210 19.42 -11.94 3.13
C ASN A 210 19.48 -11.33 1.73
N GLN A 211 19.19 -12.14 0.70
CA GLN A 211 19.11 -11.68 -0.69
C GLN A 211 17.87 -10.78 -0.87
N PHE A 212 16.71 -11.20 -0.34
CA PHE A 212 15.47 -10.41 -0.38
C PHE A 212 15.64 -9.07 0.34
N PHE A 213 16.20 -9.07 1.55
CA PHE A 213 16.45 -7.86 2.32
C PHE A 213 17.40 -6.91 1.58
N SER A 214 18.47 -7.45 0.98
CA SER A 214 19.38 -6.67 0.13
C SER A 214 18.66 -6.06 -1.07
N LEU A 215 17.75 -6.82 -1.69
CA LEU A 215 16.93 -6.37 -2.81
C LEU A 215 15.99 -5.22 -2.39
N MET A 216 15.27 -5.38 -1.27
CA MET A 216 14.37 -4.36 -0.74
C MET A 216 15.08 -3.06 -0.36
N ILE A 217 16.28 -3.15 0.22
CA ILE A 217 17.16 -1.99 0.49
C ILE A 217 17.66 -1.33 -0.79
N SER A 218 17.81 -2.07 -1.88
CA SER A 218 18.26 -1.52 -3.16
C SER A 218 17.14 -0.82 -3.92
N PHE A 219 15.89 -1.28 -3.75
CA PHE A 219 14.70 -0.68 -4.34
C PHE A 219 14.11 0.49 -3.54
N GLY A 220 14.29 0.51 -2.22
CA GLY A 220 13.84 1.58 -1.31
C GLY A 220 14.87 2.67 -1.14
#